data_AF-A0AAN8C3K7-F1
#
_entry.id   AF-A0AAN8C3K7-F1
#
_cell.length_a   1.000
_cell.length_b   1.000
_cell.length_c   1.000
_cell.angle_alpha   90.00
_cell.angle_beta   90.00
_cell.angle_gamma   90.00
#
_symmetry.space_group_name_H-M   'P 1'
#
loop_
_entity.id
_entity.type
_entity.pdbx_description
1 polymer ?
#
loop_
_entity_poly.entity_id
_entity_poly.type
_entity_poly.pdbx_seq_one_letter_code
_entity_poly.pdbx_strand_id
1 'polypeptide(L)'
;MRETKEALENVSVGLEVLQEGTGKLNFNLSLVRTSINRTLSDPGCHDEESDATSAQLCRNIRQSLSQLQIGANFTRLPKVADQLEKMTDVMRTDLSAIVQKGYSSLNDTPNMVIEQTRSVVESVQGLMDGIGNNISSFSKVFPVQSCLSNFTIAISHAHAKIEEYYPEIDKLDFYRWIGCIALCCMVVLVLAFNYLGLLCGTLGYDKHASPTTRGCISNTGGTMLVAGVGFSIIFSLVLMGVVTVMFLLGGNMEKLFCEPFHTKEVFKVVDTPYLVNPEWKNFIPGYMYNDSDLELTAESLYSTCKENKGIYSAMHLDKLFNISSFLNSTVFTKDVVSQLEGVKMDLREIILLEAEGKQNLVDFSDAGLSEINYADYLEEVNKGVTVMDLLTYARELEAQTDLMPRGGLQSSLKGHIGTLRQIHAQQVIPMEQAMKYVRARSALNQSMRFLERTASDLPNKVLAVLEAIEAAQYLISQNATHVINQETGKYTATIVGYFNQYIEWVKTSLALEVAPCKPFSNMLDTAEIMTCSFVVDSMNTFWMGLGCSALFLLPSIILAVKLAKFYRRMDTEDVYDDIETMPMKTMEIGNNGYHSERSQGIPNPTMTSIPTYDTMNRFPRASAPPRHIDW
;
A
#
# COMPACT_ATOMS: atom_id res chain seq x y z
N MET A 1 50.68 23.29 -14.25
CA MET A 1 50.90 24.46 -13.37
C MET A 1 52.12 24.27 -12.48
N ARG A 2 52.08 23.50 -11.39
CA ARG A 2 53.24 23.36 -10.46
C ARG A 2 54.58 23.04 -11.15
N GLU A 3 54.60 21.99 -11.97
CA GLU A 3 55.79 21.59 -12.74
C GLU A 3 56.27 22.69 -13.71
N THR A 4 55.36 23.48 -14.28
CA THR A 4 55.67 24.60 -15.17
C THR A 4 56.37 25.73 -14.41
N LYS A 5 55.90 26.04 -13.19
CA LYS A 5 56.56 27.02 -12.32
C LYS A 5 57.95 26.55 -11.92
N GLU A 6 58.09 25.30 -11.46
CA GLU A 6 59.38 24.72 -11.09
C GLU A 6 60.36 24.71 -12.27
N ALA A 7 59.88 24.42 -13.48
CA ALA A 7 60.70 24.49 -14.69
C ALA A 7 61.18 25.93 -14.99
N LEU A 8 60.32 26.94 -14.86
CA LEU A 8 60.68 28.35 -15.01
C LEU A 8 61.66 28.83 -13.93
N GLU A 9 61.49 28.41 -12.67
CA GLU A 9 62.43 28.71 -11.57
C GLU A 9 63.81 28.13 -11.88
N ASN A 10 63.87 26.87 -12.31
CA ASN A 10 65.11 26.21 -12.71
C ASN A 10 65.79 26.93 -13.89
N VAL A 11 65.00 27.41 -14.87
CA VAL A 11 65.51 28.21 -15.99
C VAL A 11 66.07 29.54 -15.50
N SER A 12 65.33 30.25 -14.64
CA SER A 12 65.73 31.56 -14.11
C SER A 12 67.04 31.48 -13.32
N VAL A 13 67.11 30.56 -12.36
CA VAL A 13 68.31 30.36 -11.52
C VAL A 13 69.49 29.86 -12.36
N GLY A 14 69.24 28.90 -13.26
CA GLY A 14 70.27 28.36 -14.14
C GLY A 14 70.85 29.42 -15.08
N LEU A 15 70.00 30.27 -15.66
CA LEU A 15 70.40 31.35 -16.54
C LEU A 15 71.22 32.42 -15.80
N GLU A 16 70.79 32.84 -14.61
CA GLU A 16 71.48 33.87 -13.83
C GLU A 16 72.92 33.46 -13.47
N VAL A 17 73.11 32.22 -12.99
CA VAL A 17 74.43 31.66 -12.69
C VAL A 17 75.33 31.63 -13.93
N LEU A 18 74.76 31.24 -15.09
CA LEU A 18 75.49 31.15 -16.34
C LEU A 18 75.81 32.54 -16.91
N GLN A 19 74.91 33.52 -16.79
CA GLN A 19 75.12 34.90 -17.21
C GLN A 19 76.24 35.57 -16.42
N GLU A 20 76.23 35.41 -15.09
CA GLU A 20 77.26 35.97 -14.21
C GLU A 20 78.63 35.36 -14.50
N GLY A 21 78.70 34.02 -14.58
CA GLY A 21 79.95 33.30 -14.89
C GLY A 21 80.52 33.69 -16.26
N THR A 22 79.66 33.74 -17.27
CA THR A 22 80.05 34.10 -18.65
C THR A 22 80.47 35.56 -18.78
N GLY A 23 79.77 36.47 -18.10
CA GLY A 23 80.14 37.89 -18.07
C GLY A 23 81.54 38.11 -17.47
N LYS A 24 81.82 37.47 -16.32
CA LYS A 24 83.15 37.52 -15.67
C LYS A 24 84.24 36.93 -16.55
N LEU A 25 84.00 35.76 -17.14
CA LEU A 25 84.97 35.11 -18.03
C LEU A 25 85.25 35.95 -19.27
N ASN A 26 84.21 36.47 -19.93
CA ASN A 26 84.37 37.32 -21.10
C ASN A 26 85.16 38.59 -20.80
N PHE A 27 84.90 39.23 -19.67
CA PHE A 27 85.65 40.41 -19.22
C PHE A 27 87.13 40.08 -19.01
N ASN A 28 87.45 39.01 -18.29
CA ASN A 28 88.84 38.63 -18.01
C ASN A 28 89.60 38.18 -19.26
N LEU A 29 88.96 37.42 -20.14
CA LEU A 29 89.56 37.05 -21.44
C LEU A 29 89.79 38.29 -22.32
N SER A 30 88.88 39.26 -22.30
CA SER A 30 89.05 40.53 -23.01
C SER A 30 90.23 41.35 -22.44
N LEU A 31 90.40 41.39 -21.12
CA LEU A 31 91.55 42.04 -20.48
C LEU A 31 92.87 41.38 -20.89
N VAL A 32 92.93 40.04 -20.87
CA VAL A 32 94.13 39.31 -21.28
C VAL A 32 94.41 39.52 -22.77
N ARG A 33 93.39 39.46 -23.63
CA ARG A 33 93.54 39.73 -25.07
C ARG A 33 94.10 41.12 -25.33
N THR A 34 93.57 42.13 -24.64
CA THR A 34 94.02 43.53 -24.74
C THR A 34 95.44 43.69 -24.23
N SER A 35 95.77 43.04 -23.11
CA SER A 35 97.10 43.09 -22.49
C SER A 35 98.16 42.41 -23.35
N ILE A 36 97.87 41.23 -23.90
CA ILE A 36 98.76 40.56 -24.86
C ILE A 36 98.94 41.44 -26.10
N ASN A 37 97.86 41.99 -26.68
CA ASN A 37 97.97 42.85 -27.86
C ASN A 37 98.83 44.10 -27.61
N ARG A 38 98.75 44.68 -26.40
CA ARG A 38 99.61 45.78 -25.95
C ARG A 38 101.08 45.34 -25.85
N THR A 39 101.35 44.17 -25.26
CA THR A 39 102.69 43.57 -25.20
C THR A 39 103.25 43.28 -26.59
N LEU A 40 102.42 42.88 -27.55
CA LEU A 40 102.82 42.68 -28.96
C LEU A 40 103.09 43.99 -29.72
N SER A 41 102.93 45.14 -29.08
CA SER A 41 103.32 46.45 -29.63
C SER A 41 104.70 46.89 -29.12
N ASP A 42 105.41 46.03 -28.40
CA ASP A 42 106.79 46.23 -27.98
C ASP A 42 107.71 46.37 -29.21
N PRO A 43 108.70 47.28 -29.21
CA PRO A 43 109.63 47.45 -30.32
C PRO A 43 110.30 46.14 -30.76
N GLY A 44 110.57 45.21 -29.84
CA GLY A 44 111.14 43.88 -30.15
C GLY A 44 110.24 42.97 -31.00
N CYS A 45 108.96 43.32 -31.19
CA CYS A 45 108.05 42.63 -32.12
C CYS A 45 108.03 43.25 -33.53
N HIS A 46 108.69 44.39 -33.74
CA HIS A 46 108.67 45.17 -34.99
C HIS A 46 110.03 45.26 -35.69
N ASP A 47 111.11 44.91 -34.99
CA ASP A 47 112.47 45.06 -35.47
C ASP A 47 112.94 43.82 -36.26
N GLU A 48 112.53 43.75 -37.53
CA GLU A 48 112.84 42.61 -38.42
C GLU A 48 114.33 42.52 -38.79
N GLU A 49 115.09 43.61 -38.66
CA GLU A 49 116.52 43.65 -38.97
C GLU A 49 117.37 43.01 -37.85
N SER A 50 116.90 43.03 -36.59
CA SER A 50 117.63 42.51 -35.44
C SER A 50 117.17 41.11 -35.00
N ASP A 51 115.87 40.79 -35.08
CA ASP A 51 115.34 39.47 -34.75
C ASP A 51 114.05 39.12 -35.54
N ALA A 52 114.25 38.64 -36.77
CA ALA A 52 113.16 38.18 -37.65
C ALA A 52 112.32 37.04 -37.04
N THR A 53 112.88 36.23 -36.13
CA THR A 53 112.17 35.11 -35.49
C THR A 53 111.15 35.64 -34.49
N SER A 54 111.54 36.58 -33.64
CA SER A 54 110.64 37.23 -32.68
C SER A 54 109.51 38.00 -33.36
N ALA A 55 109.80 38.73 -34.44
CA ALA A 55 108.78 39.45 -35.22
C ALA A 55 107.72 38.49 -35.81
N GLN A 56 108.14 37.33 -36.35
CA GLN A 56 107.22 36.33 -36.88
C GLN A 56 106.38 35.66 -35.78
N LEU A 57 106.99 35.33 -34.64
CA LEU A 57 106.27 34.78 -33.49
C LEU A 57 105.22 35.78 -32.96
N CYS A 58 105.57 37.06 -32.84
CA CYS A 58 104.61 38.10 -32.43
C CYS A 58 103.42 38.21 -33.41
N ARG A 59 103.63 38.07 -34.73
CA ARG A 59 102.54 38.03 -35.73
C ARG A 59 101.63 36.83 -35.55
N ASN A 60 102.20 35.64 -35.34
CA ASN A 60 101.43 34.41 -35.11
C ASN A 60 100.57 34.52 -33.85
N ILE A 61 101.13 35.05 -32.76
CA ILE A 61 100.39 35.31 -31.52
C ILE A 61 99.26 36.31 -31.81
N ARG A 62 99.53 37.42 -32.51
CA ARG A 62 98.51 38.43 -32.83
C ARG A 62 97.34 37.86 -33.63
N GLN A 63 97.60 36.95 -34.58
CA GLN A 63 96.55 36.30 -35.37
C GLN A 63 95.69 35.33 -34.53
N SER A 64 96.28 34.66 -33.54
CA SER A 64 95.56 33.69 -32.70
C SER A 64 94.74 34.33 -31.57
N LEU A 65 94.92 35.63 -31.27
CA LEU A 65 94.20 36.34 -30.20
C LEU A 65 92.67 36.34 -30.35
N SER A 66 92.15 36.25 -31.58
CA SER A 66 90.70 36.15 -31.85
C SER A 66 90.08 34.86 -31.32
N GLN A 67 90.89 33.80 -31.18
CA GLN A 67 90.44 32.51 -30.66
C GLN A 67 90.27 32.53 -29.13
N LEU A 68 90.87 33.51 -28.43
CA LEU A 68 90.75 33.69 -26.99
C LEU A 68 89.42 34.37 -26.62
N GLN A 69 88.30 33.69 -26.83
CA GLN A 69 86.96 34.19 -26.55
C GLN A 69 86.06 33.12 -25.92
N ILE A 70 84.98 33.57 -25.28
CA ILE A 70 83.95 32.67 -24.75
C ILE A 70 83.28 31.89 -25.88
N GLY A 71 82.93 30.63 -25.63
CA GLY A 71 82.21 29.78 -26.57
C GLY A 71 80.71 30.00 -26.49
N ALA A 72 80.15 29.80 -25.29
CA ALA A 72 78.76 30.08 -24.96
C ALA A 72 78.62 31.49 -24.38
N ASN A 73 77.69 32.27 -24.92
CA ASN A 73 77.34 33.62 -24.51
C ASN A 73 75.89 33.72 -24.01
N PHE A 74 75.67 33.32 -22.76
CA PHE A 74 74.36 33.37 -22.10
C PHE A 74 73.85 34.79 -21.82
N THR A 75 74.71 35.83 -21.92
CA THR A 75 74.30 37.23 -21.69
C THR A 75 73.37 37.77 -22.78
N ARG A 76 73.26 37.08 -23.92
CA ARG A 76 72.36 37.42 -25.02
C ARG A 76 70.95 36.87 -24.85
N LEU A 77 70.77 35.89 -23.97
CA LEU A 77 69.47 35.26 -23.76
C LEU A 77 68.59 36.17 -22.90
N PRO A 78 67.30 36.34 -23.26
CA PRO A 78 66.37 37.11 -22.44
C PRO A 78 66.18 36.44 -21.06
N LYS A 79 65.66 37.19 -20.08
CA LYS A 79 65.25 36.59 -18.80
C LYS A 79 63.82 36.06 -18.93
N VAL A 80 63.47 35.06 -18.13
CA VAL A 80 62.10 34.50 -18.04
C VAL A 80 61.33 35.01 -16.81
N ALA A 81 61.76 36.15 -16.25
CA ALA A 81 61.23 36.69 -14.99
C ALA A 81 59.73 37.02 -15.11
N ASP A 82 59.32 37.63 -16.21
CA ASP A 82 57.92 38.03 -16.44
C ASP A 82 56.98 36.81 -16.50
N GLN A 83 57.41 35.74 -17.19
CA GLN A 83 56.65 34.48 -17.25
C GLN A 83 56.59 33.81 -15.87
N LEU A 84 57.68 33.87 -15.10
CA LEU A 84 57.74 33.32 -13.75
C LEU A 84 56.86 34.09 -12.76
N GLU A 85 56.76 35.42 -12.90
CA GLU A 85 55.88 36.27 -12.10
C GLU A 85 54.41 35.94 -12.38
N LYS A 86 54.00 35.95 -13.66
CA LYS A 86 52.64 35.54 -14.07
C LYS A 86 52.30 34.13 -13.58
N MET A 87 53.24 33.20 -13.68
CA MET A 87 53.03 31.83 -13.20
C MET A 87 52.92 31.76 -11.66
N THR A 88 53.59 32.66 -10.95
CA THR A 88 53.48 32.78 -9.49
C THR A 88 52.11 33.33 -9.08
N ASP A 89 51.56 34.28 -9.84
CA ASP A 89 50.20 34.79 -9.64
C ASP A 89 49.14 33.71 -9.88
N VAL A 90 49.26 32.92 -10.97
CA VAL A 90 48.39 31.77 -11.26
C VAL A 90 48.40 30.75 -10.11
N MET A 91 49.57 30.52 -9.52
CA MET A 91 49.74 29.57 -8.41
C MET A 91 49.23 30.10 -7.06
N ARG A 92 48.86 31.39 -6.96
CA ARG A 92 48.25 31.95 -5.74
C ARG A 92 46.82 31.45 -5.55
N THR A 93 46.14 31.14 -6.63
CA THR A 93 44.77 30.62 -6.61
C THR A 93 44.80 29.10 -6.45
N ASP A 94 44.18 28.60 -5.37
CA ASP A 94 44.08 27.16 -5.13
C ASP A 94 42.96 26.54 -5.97
N LEU A 95 43.28 26.26 -7.24
CA LEU A 95 42.36 25.62 -8.16
C LEU A 95 41.88 24.24 -7.66
N SER A 96 42.70 23.53 -6.88
CA SER A 96 42.32 22.23 -6.31
C SER A 96 41.21 22.40 -5.29
N ALA A 97 41.28 23.42 -4.43
CA ALA A 97 40.22 23.73 -3.49
C ALA A 97 38.92 24.15 -4.19
N ILE A 98 39.01 24.98 -5.25
CA ILE A 98 37.83 25.40 -6.02
C ILE A 98 37.16 24.19 -6.69
N VAL A 99 37.92 23.31 -7.34
CA VAL A 99 37.38 22.09 -7.97
C VAL A 99 36.76 21.17 -6.91
N GLN A 100 37.40 21.01 -5.76
CA GLN A 100 36.87 20.19 -4.67
C GLN A 100 35.55 20.76 -4.13
N LYS A 101 35.43 22.08 -4.04
CA LYS A 101 34.19 22.77 -3.66
C LYS A 101 33.07 22.48 -4.66
N GLY A 102 33.33 22.61 -5.97
CA GLY A 102 32.37 22.27 -7.02
C GLY A 102 31.93 20.80 -6.95
N TYR A 103 32.88 19.88 -6.75
CA TYR A 103 32.58 18.44 -6.58
C TYR A 103 31.75 18.15 -5.32
N SER A 104 32.03 18.83 -4.21
CA SER A 104 31.26 18.70 -2.97
C SER A 104 29.82 19.21 -3.13
N SER A 105 29.63 20.34 -3.82
CA SER A 105 28.31 20.89 -4.12
C SER A 105 27.51 19.95 -5.02
N LEU A 106 28.16 19.33 -6.02
CA LEU A 106 27.52 18.30 -6.85
C LEU A 106 27.11 17.06 -6.05
N ASN A 107 27.96 16.56 -5.17
CA ASN A 107 27.62 15.38 -4.34
C ASN A 107 26.57 15.67 -3.28
N ASP A 108 26.37 16.93 -2.90
CA ASP A 108 25.33 17.36 -1.96
C ASP A 108 23.96 17.54 -2.63
N THR A 109 23.85 17.34 -3.95
CA THR A 109 22.58 17.42 -4.70
C THR A 109 21.44 16.64 -4.02
N PRO A 110 21.61 15.39 -3.53
CA PRO A 110 20.53 14.68 -2.87
C PRO A 110 20.02 15.38 -1.59
N ASN A 111 20.91 15.97 -0.79
CA ASN A 111 20.52 16.71 0.41
C ASN A 111 19.80 18.01 0.05
N MET A 112 20.28 18.70 -0.98
CA MET A 112 19.61 19.89 -1.52
C MET A 112 18.19 19.58 -1.99
N VAL A 113 18.00 18.44 -2.68
CA VAL A 113 16.68 17.94 -3.08
C VAL A 113 15.81 17.65 -1.87
N ILE A 114 16.33 16.99 -0.83
CA ILE A 114 15.61 16.71 0.42
C ILE A 114 15.18 18.01 1.12
N GLU A 115 16.07 19.00 1.19
CA GLU A 115 15.79 20.29 1.82
C GLU A 115 14.71 21.07 1.06
N GLN A 116 14.84 21.17 -0.26
CA GLN A 116 13.86 21.84 -1.13
C GLN A 116 12.49 21.13 -1.12
N THR A 117 12.44 19.83 -0.82
CA THR A 117 11.20 19.04 -0.74
C THR A 117 10.65 18.89 0.68
N ARG A 118 11.34 19.38 1.72
CA ARG A 118 10.89 19.23 3.13
C ARG A 118 9.50 19.80 3.37
N SER A 119 9.25 21.03 2.91
CA SER A 119 7.95 21.71 3.09
C SER A 119 6.81 20.95 2.43
N VAL A 120 7.08 20.28 1.32
CA VAL A 120 6.12 19.42 0.61
C VAL A 120 5.78 18.20 1.44
N VAL A 121 6.81 17.51 1.97
CA VAL A 121 6.60 16.32 2.82
C VAL A 121 5.78 16.71 4.06
N GLU A 122 6.13 17.81 4.72
CA GLU A 122 5.39 18.33 5.88
C GLU A 122 3.95 18.70 5.52
N SER A 123 3.72 19.33 4.36
CA SER A 123 2.37 19.68 3.90
C SER A 123 1.53 18.44 3.60
N VAL A 124 2.10 17.43 2.93
CA VAL A 124 1.43 16.15 2.67
C VAL A 124 1.12 15.42 3.98
N GLN A 125 2.03 15.45 4.95
CA GLN A 125 1.79 14.91 6.29
C GLN A 125 0.63 15.63 7.00
N GLY A 126 0.63 16.96 7.01
CA GLY A 126 -0.45 17.73 7.63
C GLY A 126 -1.81 17.49 6.98
N LEU A 127 -1.83 17.34 5.66
CA LEU A 127 -3.02 16.94 4.90
C LEU A 127 -3.49 15.52 5.28
N MET A 128 -2.57 14.58 5.44
CA MET A 128 -2.86 13.21 5.87
C MET A 128 -3.37 13.15 7.32
N ASP A 129 -2.80 13.95 8.22
CA ASP A 129 -3.27 14.12 9.59
C ASP A 129 -4.65 14.75 9.63
N GLY A 130 -4.93 15.72 8.74
CA GLY A 130 -6.27 16.30 8.55
C GLY A 130 -7.30 15.25 8.18
N ILE A 131 -6.98 14.35 7.23
CA ILE A 131 -7.83 13.22 6.87
C ILE A 131 -8.01 12.27 8.06
N GLY A 132 -6.92 11.90 8.73
CA GLY A 132 -6.95 11.02 9.90
C GLY A 132 -7.85 11.58 11.01
N ASN A 133 -7.78 12.89 11.26
CA ASN A 133 -8.62 13.59 12.22
C ASN A 133 -10.09 13.61 11.79
N ASN A 134 -10.39 13.84 10.51
CA ASN A 134 -11.77 13.77 9.98
C ASN A 134 -12.36 12.36 10.08
N ILE A 135 -11.57 11.32 9.80
CA ILE A 135 -11.99 9.91 9.95
C ILE A 135 -12.17 9.54 11.42
N SER A 136 -11.27 10.00 12.30
CA SER A 136 -11.42 9.81 13.74
C SER A 136 -12.68 10.51 14.26
N SER A 137 -12.96 11.73 13.80
CA SER A 137 -14.22 12.43 14.05
C SER A 137 -15.43 11.59 13.60
N PHE A 138 -15.39 10.99 12.41
CA PHE A 138 -16.45 10.11 11.92
C PHE A 138 -16.72 8.93 12.86
N SER A 139 -15.68 8.23 13.33
CA SER A 139 -15.84 7.11 14.28
C SER A 139 -16.48 7.51 15.63
N LYS A 140 -16.36 8.78 16.02
CA LYS A 140 -16.96 9.31 17.26
C LYS A 140 -18.45 9.66 17.08
N VAL A 141 -18.84 10.11 15.88
CA VAL A 141 -20.21 10.47 15.55
C VAL A 141 -21.05 9.24 15.22
N PHE A 142 -20.44 8.23 14.59
CA PHE A 142 -21.08 6.95 14.31
C PHE A 142 -20.48 5.87 15.23
N PRO A 143 -20.95 5.74 16.49
CA PRO A 143 -20.40 4.77 17.43
C PRO A 143 -20.95 3.38 17.08
N VAL A 144 -20.46 2.84 15.95
CA VAL A 144 -20.77 1.48 15.47
C VAL A 144 -20.56 0.48 16.60
N GLN A 145 -19.46 0.64 17.34
CA GLN A 145 -19.13 -0.18 18.50
C GLN A 145 -20.23 -0.14 19.58
N SER A 146 -20.73 1.05 19.92
CA SER A 146 -21.75 1.23 20.96
C SER A 146 -23.14 0.81 20.48
N CYS A 147 -23.47 1.05 19.21
CA CYS A 147 -24.72 0.57 18.62
C CYS A 147 -24.74 -0.96 18.56
N LEU A 148 -23.65 -1.59 18.11
CA LEU A 148 -23.51 -3.05 18.11
C LEU A 148 -23.50 -3.62 19.53
N SER A 149 -22.83 -2.97 20.50
CA SER A 149 -22.85 -3.44 21.89
C SER A 149 -24.24 -3.32 22.50
N ASN A 150 -24.94 -2.20 22.30
CA ASN A 150 -26.29 -2.00 22.82
C ASN A 150 -27.29 -2.97 22.19
N PHE A 151 -27.17 -3.22 20.87
CA PHE A 151 -27.99 -4.20 20.18
C PHE A 151 -27.71 -5.63 20.67
N THR A 152 -26.44 -5.98 20.87
CA THR A 152 -26.05 -7.28 21.44
C THR A 152 -26.58 -7.44 22.87
N ILE A 153 -26.52 -6.38 23.69
CA ILE A 153 -27.08 -6.36 25.03
C ILE A 153 -28.61 -6.53 24.96
N ALA A 154 -29.31 -5.80 24.08
CA ALA A 154 -30.75 -5.91 23.91
C ALA A 154 -31.17 -7.34 23.49
N ILE A 155 -30.43 -7.97 22.58
CA ILE A 155 -30.65 -9.37 22.19
C ILE A 155 -30.39 -10.31 23.37
N SER A 156 -29.28 -10.12 24.11
CA SER A 156 -28.98 -10.96 25.27
C SER A 156 -30.04 -10.84 26.35
N HIS A 157 -30.60 -9.64 26.55
CA HIS A 157 -31.68 -9.38 27.49
C HIS A 157 -33.00 -9.99 27.00
N ALA A 158 -33.31 -9.87 25.71
CA ALA A 158 -34.47 -10.53 25.11
C ALA A 158 -34.37 -12.05 25.22
N HIS A 159 -33.20 -12.62 24.94
CA HIS A 159 -32.93 -14.05 25.09
C HIS A 159 -33.07 -14.50 26.54
N ALA A 160 -32.45 -13.80 27.49
CA ALA A 160 -32.56 -14.10 28.92
C ALA A 160 -34.03 -14.04 29.40
N LYS A 161 -34.80 -13.08 28.90
CA LYS A 161 -36.22 -12.96 29.22
C LYS A 161 -37.04 -14.10 28.62
N ILE A 162 -36.76 -14.51 27.37
CA ILE A 162 -37.39 -15.70 26.78
C ILE A 162 -37.03 -16.95 27.60
N GLU A 163 -35.79 -17.06 28.05
CA GLU A 163 -35.31 -18.19 28.87
C GLU A 163 -36.01 -18.28 30.22
N GLU A 164 -36.33 -17.14 30.82
CA GLU A 164 -37.16 -17.05 32.03
C GLU A 164 -38.59 -17.58 31.79
N TYR A 165 -39.16 -17.37 30.60
CA TYR A 165 -40.50 -17.84 30.23
C TYR A 165 -40.56 -19.26 29.65
N TYR A 166 -39.42 -19.87 29.29
CA TYR A 166 -39.40 -21.26 28.80
C TYR A 166 -40.19 -22.26 29.65
N PRO A 167 -40.05 -22.30 31.00
CA PRO A 167 -40.82 -23.25 31.80
C PRO A 167 -42.35 -23.02 31.73
N GLU A 168 -42.82 -21.82 31.41
CA GLU A 168 -44.24 -21.53 31.20
C GLU A 168 -44.67 -21.92 29.79
N ILE A 169 -43.86 -21.63 28.78
CA ILE A 169 -44.08 -22.02 27.38
C ILE A 169 -44.14 -23.54 27.27
N ASP A 170 -43.22 -24.27 27.92
CA ASP A 170 -43.21 -25.73 27.95
C ASP A 170 -44.48 -26.31 28.62
N LYS A 171 -44.98 -25.67 29.69
CA LYS A 171 -46.24 -26.07 30.31
C LYS A 171 -47.42 -25.84 29.38
N LEU A 172 -47.48 -24.69 28.71
CA LEU A 172 -48.53 -24.38 27.73
C LEU A 172 -48.46 -25.35 26.54
N ASP A 173 -47.27 -25.68 26.06
CA ASP A 173 -47.07 -26.65 24.99
C ASP A 173 -47.51 -28.05 25.41
N PHE A 174 -47.22 -28.45 26.65
CA PHE A 174 -47.71 -29.72 27.21
C PHE A 174 -49.24 -29.76 27.27
N TYR A 175 -49.92 -28.69 27.72
CA TYR A 175 -51.38 -28.62 27.72
C TYR A 175 -51.97 -28.62 26.31
N ARG A 176 -51.35 -27.88 25.38
CA ARG A 176 -51.71 -27.88 23.96
C ARG A 176 -51.62 -29.30 23.39
N TRP A 177 -50.52 -30.00 23.66
CA TRP A 177 -50.29 -31.38 23.22
C TRP A 177 -51.34 -32.35 23.77
N ILE A 178 -51.65 -32.28 25.07
CA ILE A 178 -52.73 -33.08 25.68
C ILE A 178 -54.07 -32.78 25.02
N GLY A 179 -54.39 -31.50 24.82
CA GLY A 179 -55.63 -31.07 24.16
C GLY A 179 -55.76 -31.65 22.76
N CYS A 180 -54.70 -31.59 21.95
CA CYS A 180 -54.66 -32.18 20.62
C CYS A 180 -54.88 -33.70 20.67
N ILE A 181 -54.21 -34.41 21.58
CA ILE A 181 -54.41 -35.86 21.76
C ILE A 181 -55.85 -36.18 22.15
N ALA A 182 -56.44 -35.42 23.08
CA ALA A 182 -57.82 -35.64 23.51
C ALA A 182 -58.81 -35.50 22.35
N LEU A 183 -58.66 -34.46 21.52
CA LEU A 183 -59.50 -34.25 20.33
C LEU A 183 -59.32 -35.38 19.30
N CYS A 184 -58.09 -35.83 19.05
CA CYS A 184 -57.83 -36.98 18.19
C CYS A 184 -58.46 -38.27 18.75
N CYS A 185 -58.36 -38.50 20.06
CA CYS A 185 -58.97 -39.65 20.73
C CYS A 185 -60.50 -39.65 20.61
N MET A 186 -61.16 -38.48 20.64
CA MET A 186 -62.61 -38.38 20.40
C MET A 186 -62.99 -38.92 19.01
N VAL A 187 -62.22 -38.54 17.98
CA VAL A 187 -62.44 -39.03 16.61
C VAL A 187 -62.16 -40.53 16.52
N VAL A 188 -61.04 -41.00 17.09
CA VAL A 188 -60.67 -42.43 17.09
C VAL A 188 -61.70 -43.28 17.82
N LEU A 189 -62.27 -42.80 18.93
CA LEU A 189 -63.32 -43.51 19.66
C LEU A 189 -64.57 -43.72 18.79
N VAL A 190 -65.03 -42.67 18.11
CA VAL A 190 -66.17 -42.74 17.18
C VAL A 190 -65.88 -43.74 16.06
N LEU A 191 -64.69 -43.66 15.46
CA LEU A 191 -64.27 -44.60 14.42
C LEU A 191 -64.20 -46.04 14.94
N ALA A 192 -63.74 -46.26 16.17
CA ALA A 192 -63.67 -47.58 16.79
C ALA A 192 -65.07 -48.20 16.99
N PHE A 193 -66.04 -47.43 17.51
CA PHE A 193 -67.43 -47.90 17.65
C PHE A 193 -68.07 -48.18 16.29
N ASN A 194 -67.85 -47.31 15.30
CA ASN A 194 -68.38 -47.51 13.95
C ASN A 194 -67.75 -48.74 13.28
N TYR A 195 -66.43 -48.91 13.38
CA TYR A 195 -65.71 -50.05 12.81
C TYR A 195 -66.10 -51.37 13.47
N LEU A 196 -66.11 -51.43 14.81
CA LEU A 196 -66.52 -52.62 15.54
C LEU A 196 -68.01 -52.94 15.32
N GLY A 197 -68.84 -51.89 15.24
CA GLY A 197 -70.25 -51.99 14.91
C GLY A 197 -70.50 -52.57 13.51
N LEU A 198 -69.73 -52.12 12.52
CA LEU A 198 -69.74 -52.70 11.17
C LEU A 198 -69.28 -54.15 11.19
N LEU A 199 -68.15 -54.46 11.82
CA LEU A 199 -67.57 -55.81 11.84
C LEU A 199 -68.48 -56.83 12.52
N CYS A 200 -68.98 -56.52 13.73
CA CYS A 200 -69.94 -57.38 14.43
C CYS A 200 -71.30 -57.42 13.70
N GLY A 201 -71.71 -56.30 13.11
CA GLY A 201 -72.93 -56.19 12.33
C GLY A 201 -72.91 -57.13 11.12
N THR A 202 -71.86 -57.07 10.31
CA THR A 202 -71.70 -57.88 9.09
C THR A 202 -71.44 -59.36 9.40
N LEU A 203 -70.58 -59.68 10.38
CA LEU A 203 -70.29 -61.08 10.74
C LEU A 203 -71.46 -61.77 11.45
N GLY A 204 -72.28 -61.01 12.17
CA GLY A 204 -73.45 -61.52 12.87
C GLY A 204 -74.75 -61.47 12.05
N TYR A 205 -74.74 -60.86 10.86
CA TYR A 205 -75.95 -60.67 10.04
C TYR A 205 -76.44 -62.00 9.46
N ASP A 206 -77.70 -62.32 9.72
CA ASP A 206 -78.40 -63.46 9.13
C ASP A 206 -79.56 -62.94 8.28
N LYS A 207 -79.59 -63.34 7.00
CA LYS A 207 -80.60 -62.93 6.02
C LYS A 207 -81.98 -63.54 6.30
N HIS A 208 -82.04 -64.67 7.02
CA HIS A 208 -83.28 -65.41 7.27
C HIS A 208 -83.88 -65.13 8.65
N ALA A 209 -83.18 -64.37 9.51
CA ALA A 209 -83.68 -64.00 10.84
C ALA A 209 -84.66 -62.81 10.77
N SER A 210 -85.82 -62.95 11.40
CA SER A 210 -86.76 -61.84 11.58
C SER A 210 -86.18 -60.77 12.52
N PRO A 211 -86.67 -59.52 12.49
CA PRO A 211 -86.16 -58.43 13.34
C PRO A 211 -86.13 -58.76 14.84
N THR A 212 -87.04 -59.61 15.32
CA THR A 212 -87.16 -60.05 16.73
C THR A 212 -86.23 -61.21 17.10
N THR A 213 -85.70 -61.95 16.12
CA THR A 213 -84.91 -63.19 16.35
C THR A 213 -83.40 -63.05 16.06
N ARG A 214 -82.92 -61.87 15.68
CA ARG A 214 -81.51 -61.61 15.30
C ARG A 214 -80.49 -62.05 16.35
N GLY A 215 -79.35 -62.62 15.94
CA GLY A 215 -78.31 -63.11 16.84
C GLY A 215 -77.66 -62.05 17.74
N CYS A 216 -77.07 -62.48 18.86
CA CYS A 216 -76.44 -61.60 19.83
C CYS A 216 -75.31 -60.74 19.23
N ILE A 217 -74.51 -61.31 18.33
CA ILE A 217 -73.39 -60.60 17.67
C ILE A 217 -73.89 -59.47 16.76
N SER A 218 -74.96 -59.72 15.98
CA SER A 218 -75.59 -58.68 15.14
C SER A 218 -76.19 -57.57 16.00
N ASN A 219 -76.90 -57.94 17.08
CA ASN A 219 -77.49 -56.97 17.99
C ASN A 219 -76.44 -56.07 18.65
N THR A 220 -75.31 -56.65 19.06
CA THR A 220 -74.15 -55.89 19.56
C THR A 220 -73.61 -54.96 18.48
N GLY A 221 -73.46 -55.41 17.22
CA GLY A 221 -73.04 -54.57 16.10
C GLY A 221 -73.96 -53.36 15.89
N GLY A 222 -75.28 -53.59 15.85
CA GLY A 222 -76.28 -52.51 15.75
C GLY A 222 -76.26 -51.55 16.94
N THR A 223 -76.06 -52.06 18.16
CA THR A 223 -75.95 -51.24 19.37
C THR A 223 -74.68 -50.40 19.38
N MET A 224 -73.55 -50.96 18.94
CA MET A 224 -72.28 -50.25 18.81
C MET A 224 -72.34 -49.15 17.75
N LEU A 225 -73.04 -49.36 16.63
CA LEU A 225 -73.30 -48.31 15.63
C LEU A 225 -74.15 -47.18 16.21
N VAL A 226 -75.20 -47.50 16.97
CA VAL A 226 -76.03 -46.47 17.63
C VAL A 226 -75.24 -45.71 18.70
N ALA A 227 -74.37 -46.39 19.45
CA ALA A 227 -73.45 -45.75 20.39
C ALA A 227 -72.46 -44.83 19.67
N GLY A 228 -71.88 -45.28 18.55
CA GLY A 228 -71.02 -44.47 17.68
C GLY A 228 -71.72 -43.22 17.15
N VAL A 229 -72.99 -43.31 16.75
CA VAL A 229 -73.83 -42.16 16.38
C VAL A 229 -74.03 -41.22 17.56
N GLY A 230 -74.31 -41.74 18.75
CA GLY A 230 -74.45 -40.95 19.97
C GLY A 230 -73.20 -40.14 20.29
N PHE A 231 -72.02 -40.79 20.28
CA PHE A 231 -70.74 -40.11 20.46
C PHE A 231 -70.43 -39.13 19.33
N SER A 232 -70.79 -39.46 18.08
CA SER A 232 -70.61 -38.54 16.94
C SER A 232 -71.39 -37.25 17.14
N ILE A 233 -72.64 -37.33 17.61
CA ILE A 233 -73.46 -36.14 17.88
C ILE A 233 -72.86 -35.33 19.04
N ILE A 234 -72.50 -35.99 20.15
CA ILE A 234 -71.93 -35.32 21.33
C ILE A 234 -70.61 -34.62 20.99
N PHE A 235 -69.69 -35.31 20.32
CA PHE A 235 -68.39 -34.76 19.98
C PHE A 235 -68.44 -33.78 18.81
N SER A 236 -69.41 -33.90 17.89
CA SER A 236 -69.52 -32.99 16.74
C SER A 236 -69.62 -31.53 17.15
N LEU A 237 -70.34 -31.22 18.22
CA LEU A 237 -70.46 -29.86 18.73
C LEU A 237 -69.11 -29.32 19.20
N VAL A 238 -68.36 -30.12 19.97
CA VAL A 238 -67.05 -29.75 20.49
C VAL A 238 -66.03 -29.63 19.36
N LEU A 239 -65.96 -30.62 18.47
CA LEU A 239 -65.03 -30.64 17.34
C LEU A 239 -65.29 -29.46 16.39
N MET A 240 -66.55 -29.21 16.02
CA MET A 240 -66.90 -28.09 15.14
C MET A 240 -66.60 -26.74 15.79
N GLY A 241 -66.87 -26.59 17.09
CA GLY A 241 -66.52 -25.38 17.84
C GLY A 241 -65.02 -25.09 17.83
N VAL A 242 -64.19 -26.09 18.16
CA VAL A 242 -62.73 -25.95 18.15
C VAL A 242 -62.19 -25.68 16.75
N VAL A 243 -62.64 -26.44 15.75
CA VAL A 243 -62.24 -26.25 14.34
C VAL A 243 -62.58 -24.84 13.87
N THR A 244 -63.77 -24.32 14.20
CA THR A 244 -64.19 -22.97 13.79
C THR A 244 -63.30 -21.90 14.40
N VAL A 245 -62.98 -22.00 15.70
CA VAL A 245 -62.09 -21.04 16.37
C VAL A 245 -60.68 -21.09 15.77
N MET A 246 -60.13 -22.29 15.58
CA MET A 246 -58.80 -22.45 15.00
C MET A 246 -58.73 -22.01 13.53
N PHE A 247 -59.79 -22.22 12.74
CA PHE A 247 -59.89 -21.72 11.38
C PHE A 247 -59.89 -20.19 11.33
N LEU A 248 -60.70 -19.55 12.18
CA LEU A 248 -60.76 -18.09 12.23
C LEU A 248 -59.42 -17.49 12.65
N LEU A 249 -58.71 -18.10 13.60
CA LEU A 249 -57.38 -17.63 14.00
C LEU A 249 -56.33 -17.93 12.92
N GLY A 250 -56.16 -19.19 12.54
CA GLY A 250 -55.10 -19.61 11.62
C GLY A 250 -55.28 -19.13 10.19
N GLY A 251 -56.50 -19.15 9.66
CA GLY A 251 -56.78 -18.68 8.31
C GLY A 251 -56.55 -17.17 8.16
N ASN A 252 -56.93 -16.38 9.16
CA ASN A 252 -56.66 -14.94 9.14
C ASN A 252 -55.18 -14.62 9.38
N MET A 253 -54.48 -15.33 10.28
CA MET A 253 -53.04 -15.14 10.47
C MET A 253 -52.27 -15.46 9.18
N GLU A 254 -52.64 -16.52 8.46
CA GLU A 254 -52.01 -16.88 7.19
C GLU A 254 -52.20 -15.79 6.13
N LYS A 255 -53.45 -15.36 5.91
CA LYS A 255 -53.79 -14.41 4.83
C LYS A 255 -53.46 -12.96 5.13
N LEU A 256 -53.51 -12.53 6.39
CA LEU A 256 -53.32 -11.12 6.76
C LEU A 256 -51.89 -10.80 7.19
N PHE A 257 -51.13 -11.80 7.66
CA PHE A 257 -49.78 -11.60 8.18
C PHE A 257 -48.72 -12.39 7.41
N CYS A 258 -48.84 -13.72 7.33
CA CYS A 258 -47.78 -14.57 6.79
C CYS A 258 -47.54 -14.40 5.28
N GLU A 259 -48.60 -14.45 4.47
CA GLU A 259 -48.48 -14.25 3.02
C GLU A 259 -47.99 -12.82 2.66
N PRO A 260 -48.50 -11.73 3.28
CA PRO A 260 -47.93 -10.39 3.13
C PRO A 260 -46.47 -10.25 3.59
N PHE A 261 -46.04 -10.99 4.61
CA PHE A 261 -44.65 -10.95 5.07
C PHE A 261 -43.71 -11.55 4.02
N HIS A 262 -44.03 -12.74 3.52
CA HIS A 262 -43.25 -13.44 2.49
C HIS A 262 -43.15 -12.61 1.18
N THR A 263 -44.25 -11.96 0.79
CA THR A 263 -44.31 -11.09 -0.40
C THR A 263 -43.74 -9.69 -0.16
N LYS A 264 -43.26 -9.39 1.06
CA LYS A 264 -42.78 -8.08 1.52
C LYS A 264 -43.85 -6.97 1.55
N GLU A 265 -45.11 -7.31 1.29
CA GLU A 265 -46.21 -6.34 1.32
C GLU A 265 -46.53 -5.86 2.74
N VAL A 266 -46.16 -6.64 3.77
CA VAL A 266 -46.30 -6.22 5.17
C VAL A 266 -45.52 -4.93 5.47
N PHE A 267 -44.38 -4.73 4.80
CA PHE A 267 -43.57 -3.52 4.97
C PHE A 267 -44.24 -2.29 4.36
N LYS A 268 -45.06 -2.45 3.30
CA LYS A 268 -45.84 -1.35 2.70
C LYS A 268 -46.79 -0.69 3.70
N VAL A 269 -47.27 -1.43 4.71
CA VAL A 269 -48.12 -0.88 5.77
C VAL A 269 -47.33 0.09 6.65
N VAL A 270 -46.14 -0.30 7.10
CA VAL A 270 -45.25 0.57 7.88
C VAL A 270 -44.75 1.75 7.05
N ASP A 271 -44.56 1.52 5.75
CA ASP A 271 -44.14 2.52 4.77
C ASP A 271 -45.29 3.38 4.24
N THR A 272 -46.51 3.20 4.74
CA THR A 272 -47.67 4.00 4.32
C THR A 272 -47.52 5.43 4.85
N PRO A 273 -47.61 6.45 3.97
CA PRO A 273 -47.38 7.82 4.39
C PRO A 273 -48.32 8.29 5.49
N TYR A 274 -47.77 8.95 6.51
CA TYR A 274 -48.54 9.55 7.62
C TYR A 274 -49.32 8.55 8.50
N LEU A 275 -49.10 7.24 8.34
CA LEU A 275 -49.86 6.22 9.06
C LEU A 275 -49.49 6.15 10.56
N VAL A 276 -48.20 6.14 10.87
CA VAL A 276 -47.71 5.99 12.25
C VAL A 276 -47.76 7.31 13.01
N ASN A 277 -47.50 8.42 12.33
CA ASN A 277 -47.55 9.77 12.88
C ASN A 277 -48.03 10.75 11.78
N PRO A 278 -49.03 11.62 12.06
CA PRO A 278 -49.50 12.62 11.11
C PRO A 278 -48.43 13.56 10.57
N GLU A 279 -47.33 13.78 11.32
CA GLU A 279 -46.24 14.67 10.93
C GLU A 279 -45.14 13.96 10.13
N TRP A 280 -45.15 12.63 10.05
CA TRP A 280 -44.10 11.86 9.37
C TRP A 280 -44.61 11.22 8.10
N LYS A 281 -44.09 11.69 6.96
CA LYS A 281 -44.31 11.02 5.67
C LYS A 281 -43.74 9.60 5.72
N ASN A 282 -42.49 9.40 6.10
CA ASN A 282 -41.91 8.06 6.31
C ASN A 282 -41.55 7.85 7.79
N PHE A 283 -41.94 6.68 8.36
CA PHE A 283 -41.76 6.39 9.79
C PHE A 283 -40.28 6.33 10.23
N ILE A 284 -39.48 5.48 9.56
CA ILE A 284 -38.09 5.24 9.94
C ILE A 284 -37.27 6.54 9.96
N PRO A 285 -37.26 7.35 8.89
CA PRO A 285 -36.45 8.56 8.88
C PRO A 285 -37.07 9.71 9.70
N GLY A 286 -38.40 9.78 9.82
CA GLY A 286 -39.05 10.72 10.75
C GLY A 286 -38.68 10.46 12.21
N TYR A 287 -38.61 9.19 12.62
CA TYR A 287 -38.22 8.81 13.97
C TYR A 287 -36.71 8.92 14.23
N MET A 288 -35.88 8.44 13.30
CA MET A 288 -34.43 8.35 13.51
C MET A 288 -33.68 9.64 13.18
N TYR A 289 -34.15 10.40 12.18
CA TYR A 289 -33.42 11.54 11.63
C TYR A 289 -34.16 12.87 11.76
N ASN A 290 -35.40 12.85 12.27
CA ASN A 290 -36.27 14.02 12.30
C ASN A 290 -36.46 14.66 10.91
N ASP A 291 -36.31 13.84 9.86
CA ASP A 291 -36.49 14.20 8.45
C ASP A 291 -37.36 13.13 7.81
N SER A 292 -38.66 13.38 7.72
CA SER A 292 -39.61 12.38 7.22
C SER A 292 -39.68 12.30 5.69
N ASP A 293 -39.03 13.22 4.97
CA ASP A 293 -39.05 13.27 3.51
C ASP A 293 -37.95 12.39 2.87
N LEU A 294 -37.00 11.90 3.66
CA LEU A 294 -35.98 10.95 3.22
C LEU A 294 -36.62 9.66 2.65
N GLU A 295 -36.17 9.21 1.49
CA GLU A 295 -36.61 7.97 0.82
C GLU A 295 -36.02 6.71 1.49
N LEU A 296 -36.24 6.54 2.79
CA LEU A 296 -35.87 5.33 3.54
C LEU A 296 -37.14 4.62 3.99
N THR A 297 -37.39 3.43 3.42
CA THR A 297 -38.54 2.58 3.73
C THR A 297 -38.08 1.33 4.48
N ALA A 298 -38.97 0.71 5.26
CA ALA A 298 -38.74 -0.56 5.93
C ALA A 298 -38.46 -1.66 4.92
N GLU A 299 -39.16 -1.64 3.77
CA GLU A 299 -38.89 -2.57 2.66
C GLU A 299 -37.49 -2.37 2.08
N SER A 300 -37.07 -1.12 1.80
CA SER A 300 -35.77 -0.86 1.20
C SER A 300 -34.63 -1.19 2.16
N LEU A 301 -34.80 -0.90 3.45
CA LEU A 301 -33.87 -1.28 4.52
C LEU A 301 -33.73 -2.80 4.61
N TYR A 302 -34.85 -3.52 4.70
CA TYR A 302 -34.85 -4.99 4.76
C TYR A 302 -34.21 -5.61 3.52
N SER A 303 -34.61 -5.19 2.32
CA SER A 303 -34.09 -5.70 1.05
C SER A 303 -32.59 -5.44 0.90
N THR A 304 -32.12 -4.24 1.27
CA THR A 304 -30.69 -3.88 1.23
C THR A 304 -29.87 -4.70 2.23
N CYS A 305 -30.41 -4.94 3.43
CA CYS A 305 -29.78 -5.83 4.41
C CYS A 305 -29.79 -7.29 4.00
N LYS A 306 -30.83 -7.75 3.28
CA LYS A 306 -30.89 -9.11 2.73
C LYS A 306 -29.77 -9.35 1.71
N GLU A 307 -29.35 -8.32 0.99
CA GLU A 307 -28.21 -8.34 0.06
C GLU A 307 -26.83 -8.24 0.76
N ASN A 308 -26.80 -8.23 2.10
CA ASN A 308 -25.57 -8.11 2.89
C ASN A 308 -24.78 -6.82 2.64
N LYS A 309 -25.47 -5.72 2.33
CA LYS A 309 -24.83 -4.40 2.30
C LYS A 309 -24.57 -3.89 3.72
N GLY A 310 -23.64 -2.94 3.83
CA GLY A 310 -23.33 -2.24 5.07
C GLY A 310 -24.49 -1.35 5.53
N ILE A 311 -24.61 -1.14 6.84
CA ILE A 311 -25.67 -0.30 7.43
C ILE A 311 -25.63 1.14 6.90
N TYR A 312 -24.45 1.63 6.47
CA TYR A 312 -24.29 2.95 5.89
C TYR A 312 -25.11 3.12 4.61
N SER A 313 -25.08 2.11 3.73
CA SER A 313 -25.90 2.08 2.52
C SER A 313 -27.37 1.79 2.84
N ALA A 314 -27.64 0.88 3.78
CA ALA A 314 -29.00 0.44 4.08
C ALA A 314 -29.86 1.52 4.75
N MET A 315 -29.24 2.36 5.58
CA MET A 315 -29.89 3.46 6.30
C MET A 315 -29.74 4.82 5.61
N HIS A 316 -29.19 4.87 4.39
CA HIS A 316 -28.96 6.12 3.64
C HIS A 316 -28.19 7.19 4.45
N LEU A 317 -27.16 6.76 5.19
CA LEU A 317 -26.37 7.66 6.02
C LEU A 317 -25.54 8.66 5.20
N ASP A 318 -25.42 8.44 3.88
CA ASP A 318 -24.83 9.39 2.94
C ASP A 318 -25.53 10.75 2.93
N LYS A 319 -26.83 10.80 3.26
CA LYS A 319 -27.61 12.04 3.33
C LYS A 319 -27.36 12.85 4.58
N LEU A 320 -26.97 12.20 5.66
CA LEU A 320 -26.62 12.85 6.92
C LEU A 320 -25.12 13.17 6.98
N PHE A 321 -24.31 12.26 6.47
CA PHE A 321 -22.85 12.33 6.49
C PHE A 321 -22.29 11.87 5.16
N ASN A 322 -22.18 12.83 4.24
CA ASN A 322 -21.60 12.56 2.94
C ASN A 322 -20.07 12.45 3.02
N ILE A 323 -19.55 11.23 3.02
CA ILE A 323 -18.11 10.99 3.10
C ILE A 323 -17.38 11.51 1.87
N SER A 324 -18.06 11.59 0.72
CA SER A 324 -17.49 12.20 -0.48
C SER A 324 -17.32 13.72 -0.38
N SER A 325 -18.07 14.41 0.50
CA SER A 325 -17.84 15.84 0.75
C SER A 325 -16.68 16.08 1.71
N PHE A 326 -16.47 15.22 2.71
CA PHE A 326 -15.34 15.30 3.64
C PHE A 326 -14.02 14.80 3.04
N LEU A 327 -14.10 13.79 2.17
CA LEU A 327 -12.98 13.21 1.43
C LEU A 327 -13.09 13.58 -0.05
N ASN A 328 -13.42 14.84 -0.35
CA ASN A 328 -13.55 15.26 -1.73
C ASN A 328 -12.18 15.22 -2.42
N SER A 329 -11.97 14.16 -3.20
CA SER A 329 -10.76 13.94 -3.99
C SER A 329 -10.41 15.16 -4.85
N THR A 330 -11.36 15.93 -5.36
CA THR A 330 -11.05 17.09 -6.23
C THR A 330 -10.46 18.27 -5.46
N VAL A 331 -10.95 18.56 -4.25
CA VAL A 331 -10.43 19.65 -3.41
C VAL A 331 -9.07 19.26 -2.85
N PHE A 332 -8.96 18.03 -2.35
CA PHE A 332 -7.73 17.53 -1.78
C PHE A 332 -6.63 17.34 -2.82
N THR A 333 -6.95 16.73 -3.97
CA THR A 333 -6.02 16.58 -5.08
C THR A 333 -5.56 17.94 -5.59
N LYS A 334 -6.45 18.95 -5.62
CA LYS A 334 -6.08 20.30 -5.99
C LYS A 334 -5.13 20.95 -4.99
N ASP A 335 -5.37 20.79 -3.69
CA ASP A 335 -4.47 21.31 -2.64
C ASP A 335 -3.11 20.61 -2.70
N VAL A 336 -3.09 19.28 -2.78
CA VAL A 336 -1.88 18.47 -2.95
C VAL A 336 -1.11 18.89 -4.21
N VAL A 337 -1.77 18.93 -5.37
CA VAL A 337 -1.15 19.35 -6.64
C VAL A 337 -0.65 20.78 -6.56
N SER A 338 -1.37 21.72 -5.94
CA SER A 338 -0.93 23.11 -5.82
C SER A 338 0.31 23.28 -4.94
N GLN A 339 0.44 22.49 -3.88
CA GLN A 339 1.61 22.50 -3.00
C GLN A 339 2.82 21.82 -3.65
N LEU A 340 2.58 20.79 -4.48
CA LEU A 340 3.62 20.02 -5.18
C LEU A 340 4.09 20.67 -6.50
N GLU A 341 3.21 21.32 -7.27
CA GLU A 341 3.57 22.07 -8.50
C GLU A 341 4.38 23.33 -8.20
N GLY A 342 4.27 23.86 -6.97
CA GLY A 342 5.06 25.01 -6.52
C GLY A 342 6.56 24.73 -6.38
N VAL A 343 6.97 23.46 -6.28
CA VAL A 343 8.38 23.09 -6.09
C VAL A 343 9.00 22.74 -7.44
N LYS A 344 9.55 23.78 -8.08
CA LYS A 344 10.49 23.61 -9.19
C LYS A 344 11.89 23.55 -8.60
N MET A 345 12.46 22.35 -8.57
CA MET A 345 13.85 22.19 -8.18
C MET A 345 14.73 22.92 -9.18
N ASP A 346 15.75 23.62 -8.68
CA ASP A 346 16.67 24.42 -9.48
C ASP A 346 18.10 24.08 -9.09
N LEU A 347 18.81 23.37 -9.97
CA LEU A 347 20.22 23.01 -9.77
C LEU A 347 21.19 24.07 -10.32
N ARG A 348 20.70 25.23 -10.76
CA ARG A 348 21.56 26.32 -11.25
C ARG A 348 22.51 26.86 -10.19
N GLU A 349 22.22 26.65 -8.91
CA GLU A 349 23.08 27.04 -7.80
C GLU A 349 24.37 26.18 -7.71
N ILE A 350 24.38 24.97 -8.30
CA ILE A 350 25.57 24.12 -8.31
C ILE A 350 26.55 24.66 -9.35
N ILE A 351 27.69 25.18 -8.90
CA ILE A 351 28.75 25.71 -9.77
C ILE A 351 29.95 24.77 -9.72
N LEU A 352 30.26 24.09 -10.84
CA LEU A 352 31.37 23.13 -10.91
C LEU A 352 32.75 23.80 -10.84
N LEU A 353 32.89 24.96 -11.50
CA LEU A 353 34.09 25.77 -11.46
C LEU A 353 33.68 27.24 -11.43
N GLU A 354 34.03 27.90 -10.33
CA GLU A 354 33.75 29.33 -10.15
C GLU A 354 34.49 30.19 -11.18
N ALA A 355 34.01 31.42 -11.38
CA ALA A 355 34.60 32.35 -12.34
C ALA A 355 36.09 32.60 -12.06
N GLU A 356 36.50 32.63 -10.79
CA GLU A 356 37.91 32.72 -10.38
C GLU A 356 38.74 31.53 -10.88
N GLY A 357 38.21 30.31 -10.76
CA GLY A 357 38.89 29.10 -11.24
C GLY A 357 38.99 29.06 -12.77
N LYS A 358 37.93 29.51 -13.47
CA LYS A 358 37.94 29.66 -14.93
C LYS A 358 39.00 30.68 -15.37
N GLN A 359 39.02 31.84 -14.74
CA GLN A 359 39.99 32.89 -15.06
C GLN A 359 41.42 32.42 -14.79
N ASN A 360 41.67 31.72 -13.68
CA ASN A 360 43.00 31.17 -13.37
C ASN A 360 43.52 30.19 -14.45
N LEU A 361 42.63 29.40 -15.07
CA LEU A 361 43.00 28.54 -16.18
C LEU A 361 43.39 29.34 -17.44
N VAL A 362 42.66 30.43 -17.73
CA VAL A 362 42.98 31.35 -18.84
C VAL A 362 44.29 32.09 -18.57
N ASP A 363 44.48 32.60 -17.35
CA ASP A 363 45.72 33.27 -16.94
C ASP A 363 46.93 32.32 -17.06
N PHE A 364 46.73 31.02 -16.85
CA PHE A 364 47.76 30.01 -17.07
C PHE A 364 48.10 29.81 -18.56
N SER A 365 47.11 29.80 -19.47
CA SER A 365 47.40 29.75 -20.91
C SER A 365 48.10 31.01 -21.39
N ASP A 366 47.79 32.16 -20.77
CA ASP A 366 48.26 33.48 -21.17
C ASP A 366 49.52 33.94 -20.39
N ALA A 367 50.16 33.00 -19.68
CA ALA A 367 51.37 33.24 -18.90
C ALA A 367 52.62 33.59 -19.76
N GLY A 368 52.48 33.67 -21.08
CA GLY A 368 53.56 34.07 -22.00
C GLY A 368 54.60 32.97 -22.27
N LEU A 369 54.26 31.70 -22.02
CA LEU A 369 55.19 30.58 -22.25
C LEU A 369 55.55 30.44 -23.75
N SER A 370 54.59 30.65 -24.65
CA SER A 370 54.80 30.60 -26.10
C SER A 370 55.71 31.71 -26.64
N GLU A 371 55.92 32.78 -25.87
CA GLU A 371 56.76 33.92 -26.24
C GLU A 371 58.26 33.63 -26.01
N ILE A 372 58.60 32.56 -25.30
CA ILE A 372 59.99 32.16 -25.02
C ILE A 372 60.62 31.58 -26.29
N ASN A 373 61.75 32.14 -26.72
CA ASN A 373 62.52 31.57 -27.84
C ASN A 373 63.33 30.36 -27.37
N TYR A 374 62.70 29.18 -27.30
CA TYR A 374 63.34 27.93 -26.85
C TYR A 374 64.57 27.54 -27.68
N ALA A 375 64.58 27.85 -28.98
CA ALA A 375 65.68 27.50 -29.88
C ALA A 375 67.00 28.18 -29.48
N ASP A 376 66.95 29.48 -29.15
CA ASP A 376 68.14 30.25 -28.74
C ASP A 376 68.76 29.66 -27.46
N TYR A 377 67.94 29.32 -26.47
CA TYR A 377 68.43 28.70 -25.23
C TYR A 377 69.04 27.32 -25.51
N LEU A 378 68.36 26.48 -26.29
CA LEU A 378 68.83 25.13 -26.57
C LEU A 378 70.11 25.14 -27.42
N GLU A 379 70.27 26.08 -28.35
CA GLU A 379 71.52 26.25 -29.11
C GLU A 379 72.67 26.67 -28.19
N GLU A 380 72.45 27.71 -27.37
CA GLU A 380 73.50 28.30 -26.54
C GLU A 380 73.98 27.35 -25.44
N VAL A 381 73.03 26.63 -24.83
CA VAL A 381 73.30 25.60 -23.81
C VAL A 381 74.16 24.47 -24.35
N ASN A 382 74.16 24.21 -25.65
CA ASN A 382 74.95 23.14 -26.24
C ASN A 382 76.42 23.52 -26.54
N LYS A 383 76.77 24.81 -26.55
CA LYS A 383 78.14 25.31 -26.80
C LYS A 383 79.09 25.03 -25.62
N GLY A 384 80.41 25.06 -25.88
CA GLY A 384 81.45 24.94 -24.84
C GLY A 384 81.72 26.27 -24.12
N VAL A 385 82.39 26.25 -22.96
CA VAL A 385 82.66 27.47 -22.16
C VAL A 385 83.56 28.46 -22.91
N THR A 386 84.59 27.95 -23.60
CA THR A 386 85.53 28.73 -24.42
C THR A 386 85.56 28.16 -25.83
N VAL A 387 85.87 28.99 -26.84
CA VAL A 387 85.99 28.53 -28.24
C VAL A 387 87.18 27.59 -28.40
N MET A 388 88.24 27.83 -27.64
CA MET A 388 89.43 27.00 -27.56
C MET A 388 89.82 26.79 -26.11
N ASP A 389 90.24 25.57 -25.78
CA ASP A 389 90.75 25.23 -24.46
C ASP A 389 91.90 26.17 -24.06
N LEU A 390 91.69 26.91 -22.96
CA LEU A 390 92.65 27.91 -22.47
C LEU A 390 94.01 27.31 -22.13
N LEU A 391 94.07 26.06 -21.66
CA LEU A 391 95.35 25.40 -21.36
C LEU A 391 96.11 25.03 -22.63
N THR A 392 95.40 24.62 -23.68
CA THR A 392 95.97 24.36 -25.01
C THR A 392 96.51 25.67 -25.60
N TYR A 393 95.74 26.76 -25.52
CA TYR A 393 96.22 28.07 -25.96
C TYR A 393 97.43 28.55 -25.16
N ALA A 394 97.41 28.39 -23.82
CA ALA A 394 98.52 28.76 -22.96
C ALA A 394 99.80 27.97 -23.26
N ARG A 395 99.68 26.68 -23.59
CA ARG A 395 100.82 25.82 -23.99
C ARG A 395 101.39 26.23 -25.35
N GLU A 396 100.53 26.52 -26.31
CA GLU A 396 100.95 27.00 -27.64
C GLU A 396 101.65 28.36 -27.53
N LEU A 397 101.08 29.28 -26.74
CA LEU A 397 101.67 30.58 -26.45
C LEU A 397 103.02 30.45 -25.73
N GLU A 398 103.15 29.49 -24.80
CA GLU A 398 104.40 29.21 -24.09
C GLU A 398 105.47 28.65 -25.03
N ALA A 399 105.12 27.70 -25.89
CA ALA A 399 106.02 27.15 -26.90
C ALA A 399 106.54 28.23 -27.88
N GLN A 400 105.67 29.15 -28.30
CA GLN A 400 106.08 30.30 -29.13
C GLN A 400 106.95 31.29 -28.34
N THR A 401 106.65 31.52 -27.06
CA THR A 401 107.39 32.46 -26.20
C THR A 401 108.78 31.91 -25.78
N ASP A 402 108.93 30.59 -25.66
CA ASP A 402 110.20 29.94 -25.30
C ASP A 402 111.27 30.02 -26.41
N LEU A 403 110.83 30.23 -27.66
CA LEU A 403 111.72 30.46 -28.82
C LEU A 403 112.24 31.90 -28.89
N MET A 404 111.71 32.83 -28.09
CA MET A 404 112.14 34.23 -28.07
C MET A 404 113.39 34.45 -27.20
N PRO A 405 114.22 35.48 -27.48
CA PRO A 405 115.32 35.87 -26.60
C PRO A 405 114.86 36.23 -25.20
N ARG A 406 115.73 35.97 -24.20
CA ARG A 406 115.46 36.35 -22.82
C ARG A 406 115.43 37.87 -22.69
N GLY A 407 114.28 38.42 -22.27
CA GLY A 407 114.07 39.85 -22.14
C GLY A 407 112.71 40.24 -21.53
N GLY A 408 112.41 41.54 -21.57
CA GLY A 408 111.15 42.09 -21.04
C GLY A 408 109.90 41.59 -21.77
N LEU A 409 109.99 41.43 -23.10
CA LEU A 409 108.93 40.90 -23.96
C LEU A 409 108.57 39.45 -23.59
N GLN A 410 109.57 38.56 -23.55
CA GLN A 410 109.39 37.17 -23.16
C GLN A 410 108.79 37.04 -21.76
N SER A 411 109.30 37.81 -20.79
CA SER A 411 108.81 37.79 -19.41
C SER A 411 107.36 38.25 -19.29
N SER A 412 106.97 39.28 -20.06
CA SER A 412 105.59 39.78 -20.09
C SER A 412 104.61 38.77 -20.70
N LEU A 413 105.00 38.11 -21.80
CA LEU A 413 104.20 37.05 -22.42
C LEU A 413 104.05 35.83 -21.48
N LYS A 414 105.11 35.44 -20.76
CA LYS A 414 105.03 34.42 -19.69
C LYS A 414 104.11 34.82 -18.54
N GLY A 415 104.05 36.11 -18.18
CA GLY A 415 103.07 36.63 -17.22
C GLY A 415 101.61 36.46 -17.68
N HIS A 416 101.33 36.72 -18.97
CA HIS A 416 100.00 36.49 -19.55
C HIS A 416 99.63 35.00 -19.59
N ILE A 417 100.59 34.11 -19.89
CA ILE A 417 100.39 32.64 -19.83
C ILE A 417 99.99 32.21 -18.40
N GLY A 418 100.66 32.74 -17.38
CA GLY A 418 100.30 32.50 -15.97
C GLY A 418 98.88 32.97 -15.66
N THR A 419 98.49 34.14 -16.17
CA THR A 419 97.13 34.69 -16.00
C THR A 419 96.08 33.82 -16.71
N LEU A 420 96.37 33.30 -17.91
CA LEU A 420 95.48 32.36 -18.62
C LEU A 420 95.27 31.05 -17.85
N ARG A 421 96.35 30.49 -17.28
CA ARG A 421 96.28 29.30 -16.42
C ARG A 421 95.44 29.57 -15.17
N GLN A 422 95.58 30.75 -14.57
CA GLN A 422 94.77 31.17 -13.43
C GLN A 422 93.28 31.32 -13.80
N ILE A 423 92.96 31.99 -14.91
CA ILE A 423 91.57 32.13 -15.40
C ILE A 423 90.97 30.75 -15.67
N HIS A 424 91.73 29.84 -16.29
CA HIS A 424 91.27 28.48 -16.51
C HIS A 424 90.93 27.78 -15.18
N ALA A 425 91.83 27.81 -14.20
CA ALA A 425 91.64 27.16 -12.91
C ALA A 425 90.51 27.79 -12.06
N GLN A 426 90.38 29.12 -12.08
CA GLN A 426 89.46 29.85 -11.20
C GLN A 426 88.09 30.13 -11.82
N GLN A 427 87.95 30.10 -13.15
CA GLN A 427 86.70 30.46 -13.84
C GLN A 427 86.22 29.36 -14.78
N VAL A 428 87.09 28.83 -15.65
CA VAL A 428 86.66 27.79 -16.60
C VAL A 428 86.35 26.47 -15.89
N ILE A 429 87.22 25.97 -15.01
CA ILE A 429 86.96 24.72 -14.28
C ILE A 429 85.67 24.80 -13.44
N PRO A 430 85.44 25.84 -12.62
CA PRO A 430 84.17 25.97 -11.88
C PRO A 430 82.96 26.11 -12.80
N MET A 431 83.06 26.80 -13.94
CA MET A 431 81.96 26.86 -14.92
C MET A 431 81.71 25.50 -15.58
N GLU A 432 82.75 24.77 -15.96
CA GLU A 432 82.62 23.41 -16.54
C GLU A 432 82.08 22.42 -15.50
N GLN A 433 82.52 22.51 -14.25
CA GLN A 433 81.97 21.73 -13.15
C GLN A 433 80.54 22.15 -12.83
N ALA A 434 80.20 23.44 -12.93
CA ALA A 434 78.82 23.90 -12.80
C ALA A 434 77.94 23.37 -13.93
N MET A 435 78.49 23.29 -15.14
CA MET A 435 77.85 22.71 -16.31
C MET A 435 77.73 21.18 -16.24
N LYS A 436 78.70 20.48 -15.64
CA LYS A 436 78.80 19.01 -15.61
C LYS A 436 78.20 18.37 -14.35
N TYR A 437 78.35 19.00 -13.19
CA TYR A 437 77.98 18.46 -11.88
C TYR A 437 76.90 19.28 -11.16
N VAL A 438 76.80 20.60 -11.37
CA VAL A 438 75.83 21.47 -10.64
C VAL A 438 74.45 21.48 -11.30
N ARG A 439 74.14 20.55 -12.20
CA ARG A 439 72.78 20.35 -12.74
C ARG A 439 72.25 21.55 -13.58
N ALA A 440 72.94 22.70 -13.63
CA ALA A 440 72.42 23.91 -14.26
C ALA A 440 72.20 23.76 -15.77
N ARG A 441 73.19 23.25 -16.52
CA ARG A 441 73.07 23.03 -17.97
C ARG A 441 72.05 21.94 -18.31
N SER A 442 72.08 20.83 -17.56
CA SER A 442 71.15 19.72 -17.77
C SER A 442 69.72 20.06 -17.36
N ALA A 443 69.53 20.76 -16.24
CA ALA A 443 68.22 21.23 -15.77
C ALA A 443 67.69 22.33 -16.67
N LEU A 444 68.51 23.29 -17.10
CA LEU A 444 68.11 24.31 -18.06
C LEU A 444 67.64 23.68 -19.38
N ASN A 445 68.42 22.73 -19.94
CA ASN A 445 68.03 21.99 -21.15
C ASN A 445 66.73 21.19 -20.94
N GLN A 446 66.62 20.44 -19.85
CA GLN A 446 65.45 19.62 -19.54
C GLN A 446 64.20 20.49 -19.31
N SER A 447 64.31 21.56 -18.52
CA SER A 447 63.23 22.51 -18.27
C SER A 447 62.82 23.22 -19.55
N MET A 448 63.75 23.65 -20.40
CA MET A 448 63.39 24.27 -21.68
C MET A 448 62.66 23.31 -22.61
N ARG A 449 63.11 22.06 -22.74
CA ARG A 449 62.39 21.05 -23.54
C ARG A 449 61.01 20.71 -22.95
N PHE A 450 60.87 20.73 -21.63
CA PHE A 450 59.59 20.52 -20.96
C PHE A 450 58.63 21.70 -21.21
N LEU A 451 59.13 22.93 -21.06
CA LEU A 451 58.37 24.15 -21.30
C LEU A 451 57.95 24.27 -22.76
N GLU A 452 58.83 23.98 -23.72
CA GLU A 452 58.53 23.97 -25.16
C GLU A 452 57.35 23.03 -25.48
N ARG A 453 57.41 21.79 -24.99
CA ARG A 453 56.31 20.82 -25.17
C ARG A 453 55.02 21.31 -24.52
N THR A 454 55.12 21.86 -23.30
CA THR A 454 53.97 22.35 -22.55
C THR A 454 53.32 23.54 -23.25
N ALA A 455 54.11 24.53 -23.67
CA ALA A 455 53.63 25.77 -24.28
C ALA A 455 52.85 25.51 -25.59
N SER A 456 53.30 24.54 -26.39
CA SER A 456 52.65 24.22 -27.68
C SER A 456 51.23 23.68 -27.56
N ASP A 457 50.92 23.00 -26.45
CA ASP A 457 49.66 22.25 -26.26
C ASP A 457 48.78 22.87 -25.16
N LEU A 458 49.32 23.78 -24.36
CA LEU A 458 48.66 24.33 -23.19
C LEU A 458 47.36 25.09 -23.51
N PRO A 459 47.30 26.02 -24.49
CA PRO A 459 46.06 26.74 -24.80
C PRO A 459 44.94 25.80 -25.24
N ASN A 460 45.26 24.80 -26.06
CA ASN A 460 44.30 23.80 -26.53
C ASN A 460 43.76 22.95 -25.37
N LYS A 461 44.63 22.54 -24.45
CA LYS A 461 44.24 21.79 -23.24
C LYS A 461 43.36 22.61 -22.30
N VAL A 462 43.70 23.88 -22.08
CA VAL A 462 42.90 24.77 -21.22
C VAL A 462 41.51 24.98 -21.82
N LEU A 463 41.43 25.27 -23.12
CA LEU A 463 40.14 25.41 -23.82
C LEU A 463 39.30 24.14 -23.72
N ALA A 464 39.88 22.97 -24.01
CA ALA A 464 39.16 21.70 -23.92
C ALA A 464 38.63 21.42 -22.50
N VAL A 465 39.39 21.78 -21.45
CA VAL A 465 38.93 21.65 -20.06
C VAL A 465 37.77 22.62 -19.76
N LEU A 466 37.87 23.88 -20.19
CA LEU A 466 36.81 24.86 -19.99
C LEU A 466 35.51 24.46 -20.72
N GLU A 467 35.61 24.03 -21.97
CA GLU A 467 34.48 23.53 -22.77
C GLU A 467 33.82 22.30 -22.11
N ALA A 468 34.63 21.35 -21.62
CA ALA A 468 34.10 20.17 -20.92
C ALA A 468 33.37 20.55 -19.63
N ILE A 469 33.89 21.52 -18.87
CA ILE A 469 33.24 22.04 -17.66
C ILE A 469 31.94 22.76 -18.00
N GLU A 470 31.89 23.56 -19.06
CA GLU A 470 30.68 24.24 -19.49
C GLU A 470 29.59 23.29 -19.99
N ALA A 471 29.99 22.26 -20.75
CA ALA A 471 29.07 21.20 -21.15
C ALA A 471 28.50 20.46 -19.92
N ALA A 472 29.34 20.12 -18.94
CA ALA A 472 28.90 19.49 -17.69
C ALA A 472 27.98 20.41 -16.87
N GLN A 473 28.32 21.70 -16.78
CA GLN A 473 27.52 22.72 -16.09
C GLN A 473 26.14 22.88 -16.75
N TYR A 474 26.06 22.84 -18.08
CA TYR A 474 24.80 22.89 -18.83
C TYR A 474 23.94 21.64 -18.55
N LEU A 475 24.54 20.45 -18.57
CA LEU A 475 23.84 19.21 -18.26
C LEU A 475 23.23 19.22 -16.86
N ILE A 476 23.95 19.75 -15.86
CA ILE A 476 23.44 19.86 -14.49
C ILE A 476 22.34 20.93 -14.40
N SER A 477 22.62 22.14 -14.87
CA SER A 477 21.72 23.28 -14.68
C SER A 477 20.41 23.17 -15.47
N GLN A 478 20.41 22.54 -16.65
CA GLN A 478 19.24 22.42 -17.52
C GLN A 478 18.67 21.01 -17.52
N ASN A 479 19.45 20.02 -17.96
CA ASN A 479 18.92 18.67 -18.21
C ASN A 479 18.58 17.95 -16.91
N ALA A 480 19.47 17.96 -15.92
CA ALA A 480 19.22 17.33 -14.62
C ALA A 480 18.07 18.04 -13.89
N THR A 481 18.05 19.39 -13.89
CA THR A 481 16.92 20.19 -13.41
C THR A 481 15.59 19.78 -14.08
N HIS A 482 15.58 19.56 -15.40
CA HIS A 482 14.38 19.12 -16.11
C HIS A 482 13.94 17.70 -15.70
N VAL A 483 14.87 16.75 -15.67
CA VAL A 483 14.60 15.36 -15.27
C VAL A 483 14.06 15.29 -13.85
N ILE A 484 14.68 16.03 -12.93
CA ILE A 484 14.25 16.09 -11.53
C ILE A 484 12.83 16.63 -11.43
N ASN A 485 12.50 17.73 -12.13
CA ASN A 485 11.14 18.26 -12.14
C ASN A 485 10.13 17.27 -12.76
N GLN A 486 10.52 16.51 -13.79
CA GLN A 486 9.68 15.47 -14.37
C GLN A 486 9.42 14.31 -13.38
N GLU A 487 10.44 13.85 -12.68
CA GLU A 487 10.31 12.81 -11.66
C GLU A 487 9.52 13.29 -10.44
N THR A 488 9.66 14.56 -10.02
CA THR A 488 8.80 15.19 -9.02
C THR A 488 7.33 15.16 -9.42
N GLY A 489 7.03 15.41 -10.71
CA GLY A 489 5.67 15.29 -11.24
C GLY A 489 5.11 13.86 -11.15
N LYS A 490 5.91 12.84 -11.44
CA LYS A 490 5.51 11.43 -11.27
C LYS A 490 5.32 11.05 -9.81
N TYR A 491 6.19 11.52 -8.92
CA TYR A 491 6.06 11.31 -7.48
C TYR A 491 4.78 11.92 -6.94
N THR A 492 4.47 13.16 -7.36
CA THR A 492 3.21 13.86 -7.06
C THR A 492 2.00 13.03 -7.49
N ALA A 493 1.98 12.54 -8.74
CA ALA A 493 0.90 11.71 -9.25
C ALA A 493 0.76 10.39 -8.47
N THR A 494 1.87 9.81 -8.01
CA THR A 494 1.86 8.60 -7.19
C THR A 494 1.24 8.84 -5.82
N ILE A 495 1.60 9.95 -5.15
CA ILE A 495 0.98 10.35 -3.87
C ILE A 495 -0.53 10.54 -4.04
N VAL A 496 -0.95 11.32 -5.05
CA VAL A 496 -2.37 11.52 -5.38
C VAL A 496 -3.07 10.19 -5.66
N GLY A 497 -2.41 9.27 -6.35
CA GLY A 497 -2.88 7.91 -6.61
C GLY A 497 -3.19 7.14 -5.32
N TYR A 498 -2.28 7.15 -4.34
CA TYR A 498 -2.53 6.51 -3.03
C TYR A 498 -3.73 7.11 -2.29
N PHE A 499 -3.88 8.43 -2.33
CA PHE A 499 -5.04 9.09 -1.71
C PHE A 499 -6.35 8.68 -2.38
N ASN A 500 -6.40 8.67 -3.71
CA ASN A 500 -7.58 8.23 -4.45
C ASN A 500 -7.93 6.76 -4.13
N GLN A 501 -6.92 5.89 -4.10
CA GLN A 501 -7.11 4.48 -3.74
C GLN A 501 -7.67 4.33 -2.32
N TYR A 502 -7.15 5.10 -1.36
CA TYR A 502 -7.62 5.05 0.02
C TYR A 502 -9.06 5.53 0.16
N ILE A 503 -9.43 6.62 -0.53
CA ILE A 503 -10.81 7.14 -0.52
C ILE A 503 -11.79 6.12 -1.12
N GLU A 504 -11.44 5.50 -2.24
CA GLU A 504 -12.28 4.47 -2.87
C GLU A 504 -12.40 3.22 -1.99
N TRP A 505 -11.32 2.84 -1.30
CA TRP A 505 -11.36 1.79 -0.29
C TRP A 505 -12.33 2.14 0.85
N VAL A 506 -12.24 3.35 1.44
CA VAL A 506 -13.17 3.80 2.49
C VAL A 506 -14.63 3.75 2.03
N LYS A 507 -14.93 4.24 0.82
CA LYS A 507 -16.29 4.18 0.25
C LYS A 507 -16.80 2.75 0.12
N THR A 508 -15.95 1.86 -0.41
CA THR A 508 -16.30 0.45 -0.63
C THR A 508 -16.50 -0.28 0.69
N SER A 509 -15.58 -0.10 1.65
CA SER A 509 -15.69 -0.72 2.97
C SER A 509 -16.92 -0.24 3.72
N LEU A 510 -17.31 1.03 3.64
CA LEU A 510 -18.55 1.50 4.28
C LEU A 510 -19.82 1.00 3.59
N ALA A 511 -19.79 0.86 2.26
CA ALA A 511 -20.92 0.34 1.52
C ALA A 511 -21.16 -1.16 1.77
N LEU A 512 -20.11 -1.95 2.04
CA LEU A 512 -20.18 -3.42 2.02
C LEU A 512 -19.66 -4.11 3.29
N GLU A 513 -18.57 -3.64 3.88
CA GLU A 513 -17.79 -4.40 4.87
C GLU A 513 -17.99 -3.92 6.32
N VAL A 514 -18.22 -2.63 6.53
CA VAL A 514 -18.38 -2.03 7.86
C VAL A 514 -19.84 -2.17 8.29
N ALA A 515 -20.03 -2.86 9.42
CA ALA A 515 -21.35 -3.12 10.01
C ALA A 515 -22.34 -3.68 8.99
N PRO A 516 -22.08 -4.88 8.42
CA PRO A 516 -23.01 -5.54 7.51
C PRO A 516 -24.35 -5.74 8.24
N CYS A 517 -25.45 -5.37 7.59
CA CYS A 517 -26.77 -5.42 8.23
C CYS A 517 -27.53 -6.73 7.94
N LYS A 518 -26.88 -7.72 7.32
CA LYS A 518 -27.45 -9.07 7.11
C LYS A 518 -27.99 -9.72 8.39
N PRO A 519 -27.33 -9.64 9.56
CA PRO A 519 -27.87 -10.18 10.80
C PRO A 519 -29.27 -9.65 11.14
N PHE A 520 -29.56 -8.39 10.84
CA PHE A 520 -30.89 -7.80 11.04
C PHE A 520 -31.94 -8.45 10.14
N SER A 521 -31.66 -8.62 8.84
CA SER A 521 -32.59 -9.32 7.93
C SER A 521 -32.79 -10.79 8.32
N ASN A 522 -31.74 -11.47 8.79
CA ASN A 522 -31.83 -12.86 9.23
C ASN A 522 -32.72 -13.01 10.48
N MET A 523 -32.72 -12.03 11.39
CA MET A 523 -33.60 -12.04 12.55
C MET A 523 -35.08 -11.92 12.14
N LEU A 524 -35.39 -11.03 11.19
CA LEU A 524 -36.75 -10.89 10.66
C LEU A 524 -37.19 -12.15 9.92
N ASP A 525 -36.33 -12.74 9.08
CA ASP A 525 -36.60 -14.01 8.40
C ASP A 525 -36.81 -15.16 9.42
N THR A 526 -36.04 -15.19 10.52
CA THR A 526 -36.21 -16.21 11.57
C THR A 526 -37.53 -16.05 12.32
N ALA A 527 -37.94 -14.81 12.62
CA ALA A 527 -39.20 -14.52 13.29
C ALA A 527 -40.40 -14.91 12.41
N GLU A 528 -40.33 -14.66 11.10
CA GLU A 528 -41.30 -15.12 10.12
C GLU A 528 -41.40 -16.64 10.13
N ILE A 529 -40.28 -17.34 9.93
CA ILE A 529 -40.26 -18.81 9.86
C ILE A 529 -40.85 -19.42 11.13
N MET A 530 -40.48 -18.92 12.31
CA MET A 530 -41.01 -19.40 13.59
C MET A 530 -42.52 -19.17 13.71
N THR A 531 -43.02 -18.00 13.33
CA THR A 531 -44.44 -17.67 13.50
C THR A 531 -45.29 -18.34 12.44
N CYS A 532 -44.92 -18.22 11.18
CA CYS A 532 -45.72 -18.66 10.06
C CYS A 532 -45.60 -20.17 9.81
N SER A 533 -44.37 -20.68 9.67
CA SER A 533 -44.17 -22.09 9.33
C SER A 533 -44.34 -23.04 10.52
N PHE A 534 -43.94 -22.66 11.73
CA PHE A 534 -44.08 -23.57 12.88
C PHE A 534 -45.43 -23.44 13.58
N VAL A 535 -45.95 -22.22 13.77
CA VAL A 535 -47.20 -22.02 14.54
C VAL A 535 -48.43 -22.00 13.63
N VAL A 536 -48.47 -21.10 12.64
CA VAL A 536 -49.66 -20.90 11.80
C VAL A 536 -49.93 -22.10 10.90
N ASP A 537 -48.92 -22.62 10.18
CA ASP A 537 -49.08 -23.81 9.33
C ASP A 537 -49.47 -25.07 10.12
N SER A 538 -48.88 -25.28 11.30
CA SER A 538 -49.25 -26.41 12.18
C SER A 538 -50.69 -26.31 12.65
N MET A 539 -51.13 -25.12 13.07
CA MET A 539 -52.52 -24.87 13.46
C MET A 539 -53.47 -25.05 12.27
N ASN A 540 -53.07 -24.58 11.08
CA ASN A 540 -53.84 -24.70 9.85
C ASN A 540 -54.02 -26.15 9.42
N THR A 541 -52.94 -26.93 9.47
CA THR A 541 -52.96 -28.36 9.19
C THR A 541 -53.88 -29.10 10.18
N PHE A 542 -53.81 -28.72 11.46
CA PHE A 542 -54.59 -29.39 12.51
C PHE A 542 -56.10 -29.16 12.39
N TRP A 543 -56.55 -27.90 12.25
CA TRP A 543 -57.99 -27.63 12.11
C TRP A 543 -58.55 -28.17 10.80
N MET A 544 -57.76 -28.14 9.71
CA MET A 544 -58.17 -28.69 8.43
C MET A 544 -58.39 -30.21 8.53
N GLY A 545 -57.48 -30.94 9.19
CA GLY A 545 -57.61 -32.38 9.42
C GLY A 545 -58.79 -32.76 10.30
N LEU A 546 -58.97 -32.07 11.43
CA LEU A 546 -60.13 -32.27 12.32
C LEU A 546 -61.45 -31.86 11.66
N GLY A 547 -61.45 -30.76 10.91
CA GLY A 547 -62.62 -30.27 10.18
C GLY A 547 -63.07 -31.23 9.10
N CYS A 548 -62.15 -31.78 8.32
CA CYS A 548 -62.45 -32.85 7.37
C CYS A 548 -63.03 -34.07 8.08
N SER A 549 -62.43 -34.48 9.21
CA SER A 549 -62.92 -35.61 10.01
C SER A 549 -64.36 -35.38 10.49
N ALA A 550 -64.65 -34.20 11.04
CA ALA A 550 -65.99 -33.82 11.48
C ALA A 550 -67.00 -33.79 10.33
N LEU A 551 -66.61 -33.31 9.15
CA LEU A 551 -67.46 -33.31 7.96
C LEU A 551 -67.83 -34.73 7.53
N PHE A 552 -66.88 -35.68 7.58
CA PHE A 552 -67.14 -37.09 7.27
C PHE A 552 -67.97 -37.83 8.35
N LEU A 553 -68.10 -37.29 9.56
CA LEU A 553 -69.03 -37.84 10.55
C LEU A 553 -70.49 -37.72 10.11
N LEU A 554 -70.87 -36.70 9.34
CA LEU A 554 -72.24 -36.49 8.88
C LEU A 554 -72.79 -37.65 8.02
N PRO A 555 -72.14 -38.03 6.89
CA PRO A 555 -72.57 -39.21 6.13
C PRO A 555 -72.41 -40.50 6.93
N SER A 556 -71.38 -40.59 7.79
CA SER A 556 -71.18 -41.74 8.68
C SER A 556 -72.39 -41.97 9.61
N ILE A 557 -72.93 -40.90 10.22
CA ILE A 557 -74.13 -40.99 11.08
C ILE A 557 -75.32 -41.54 10.29
N ILE A 558 -75.57 -41.05 9.07
CA ILE A 558 -76.69 -41.50 8.24
C ILE A 558 -76.57 -43.00 7.94
N LEU A 559 -75.39 -43.43 7.52
CA LEU A 559 -75.11 -44.83 7.20
C LEU A 559 -75.21 -45.72 8.44
N ALA A 560 -74.64 -45.29 9.57
CA ALA A 560 -74.65 -46.04 10.82
C ALA A 560 -76.09 -46.22 11.36
N VAL A 561 -76.94 -45.19 11.32
CA VAL A 561 -78.36 -45.30 11.73
C VAL A 561 -79.13 -46.25 10.82
N LYS A 562 -78.92 -46.18 9.50
CA LYS A 562 -79.57 -47.08 8.55
C LYS A 562 -79.15 -48.53 8.75
N LEU A 563 -77.84 -48.78 8.90
CA LEU A 563 -77.29 -50.11 9.14
C LEU A 563 -77.71 -50.67 10.49
N ALA A 564 -77.78 -49.84 11.53
CA ALA A 564 -78.23 -50.26 12.86
C ALA A 564 -79.66 -50.85 12.84
N LYS A 565 -80.56 -50.34 11.98
CA LYS A 565 -81.91 -50.92 11.80
C LYS A 565 -81.87 -52.35 11.27
N PHE A 566 -80.85 -52.72 10.51
CA PHE A 566 -80.68 -54.07 9.96
C PHE A 566 -79.92 -55.03 10.90
N TYR A 567 -79.17 -54.52 11.86
CA TYR A 567 -78.37 -55.33 12.79
C TYR A 567 -79.01 -55.49 14.18
N ARG A 568 -79.72 -54.47 14.68
CA ARG A 568 -80.29 -54.49 16.03
C ARG A 568 -81.52 -55.41 16.12
N ARG A 569 -81.64 -56.19 17.19
CA ARG A 569 -82.85 -56.96 17.51
C ARG A 569 -83.95 -55.99 17.97
N MET A 570 -85.16 -56.13 17.46
CA MET A 570 -86.32 -55.31 17.86
C MET A 570 -87.23 -56.11 18.78
N ASP A 571 -87.92 -55.45 19.72
CA ASP A 571 -88.78 -56.13 20.70
C ASP A 571 -90.15 -56.54 20.11
N THR A 572 -90.54 -55.91 19.00
CA THR A 572 -91.78 -56.20 18.26
C THR A 572 -91.49 -56.21 16.77
N GLU A 573 -92.22 -57.04 16.03
CA GLU A 573 -92.25 -57.02 14.56
C GLU A 573 -93.64 -56.57 14.10
N ASP A 574 -93.69 -55.66 13.12
CA ASP A 574 -94.94 -55.28 12.48
C ASP A 574 -95.37 -56.45 11.58
N VAL A 575 -96.32 -57.26 12.06
CA VAL A 575 -97.03 -58.24 11.23
C VAL A 575 -97.99 -57.46 10.36
N TYR A 576 -97.71 -57.38 9.05
CA TYR A 576 -98.74 -57.04 8.09
C TYR A 576 -99.58 -58.31 7.87
N ASP A 577 -100.76 -58.35 8.47
CA ASP A 577 -101.74 -59.39 8.16
C ASP A 577 -102.12 -59.24 6.68
N ASP A 578 -101.61 -60.14 5.84
CA ASP A 578 -102.10 -60.32 4.48
C ASP A 578 -103.59 -60.71 4.56
N ILE A 579 -104.44 -59.85 4.01
CA ILE A 579 -105.88 -60.01 3.93
C ILE A 579 -106.18 -61.28 3.14
N GLU A 580 -106.53 -62.38 3.81
CA GLU A 580 -107.25 -63.49 3.19
C GLU A 580 -108.18 -64.23 4.18
N THR A 581 -109.47 -63.90 4.05
CA THR A 581 -110.67 -64.71 4.38
C THR A 581 -111.00 -65.00 5.85
N MET A 582 -111.99 -64.27 6.36
CA MET A 582 -112.82 -64.68 7.51
C MET A 582 -113.64 -65.94 7.20
N PRO A 583 -113.93 -66.77 8.22
CA PRO A 583 -115.30 -67.21 8.42
C PRO A 583 -115.82 -66.79 9.81
N MET A 584 -117.05 -66.31 9.77
CA MET A 584 -117.85 -65.72 10.85
C MET A 584 -118.53 -66.80 11.71
N LYS A 585 -118.42 -66.71 13.05
CA LYS A 585 -119.38 -67.14 14.11
C LYS A 585 -118.65 -67.11 15.47
N THR A 586 -119.16 -66.62 16.59
CA THR A 586 -120.48 -66.14 17.01
C THR A 586 -120.28 -65.16 18.17
N MET A 587 -121.18 -64.20 18.29
CA MET A 587 -121.23 -63.12 19.27
C MET A 587 -121.70 -63.66 20.64
N GLU A 588 -120.96 -63.38 21.73
CA GLU A 588 -121.52 -63.31 23.08
C GLU A 588 -120.98 -62.08 23.83
N ILE A 589 -121.91 -61.47 24.55
CA ILE A 589 -121.90 -60.14 25.18
C ILE A 589 -121.45 -60.26 26.64
N GLY A 590 -120.68 -59.29 27.15
CA GLY A 590 -120.52 -59.07 28.59
C GLY A 590 -119.23 -58.31 28.94
N ASN A 591 -119.19 -56.99 28.84
CA ASN A 591 -119.55 -55.98 29.86
C ASN A 591 -118.34 -55.51 30.71
N ASN A 592 -118.30 -54.19 30.88
CA ASN A 592 -117.24 -53.37 31.47
C ASN A 592 -116.91 -53.71 32.93
N GLY A 593 -115.65 -53.42 33.32
CA GLY A 593 -115.25 -53.32 34.72
C GLY A 593 -113.90 -52.63 34.90
N TYR A 594 -113.92 -51.30 35.04
CA TYR A 594 -112.84 -50.53 35.65
C TYR A 594 -112.73 -50.87 37.14
N HIS A 595 -111.54 -51.16 37.65
CA HIS A 595 -111.17 -50.82 39.03
C HIS A 595 -109.65 -50.66 39.18
N SER A 596 -109.27 -49.47 39.64
CA SER A 596 -107.98 -49.13 40.22
C SER A 596 -107.83 -49.76 41.60
N GLU A 597 -106.62 -50.12 42.02
CA GLU A 597 -106.03 -49.59 43.26
C GLU A 597 -104.56 -49.95 43.45
N ARG A 598 -103.94 -49.15 44.32
CA ARG A 598 -102.51 -48.92 44.57
C ARG A 598 -102.23 -49.43 45.99
N SER A 599 -101.08 -50.08 46.25
CA SER A 599 -100.60 -50.25 47.63
C SER A 599 -99.07 -50.36 47.72
N GLN A 600 -98.54 -49.70 48.75
CA GLN A 600 -97.15 -49.37 49.08
C GLN A 600 -96.38 -50.48 49.83
N GLY A 601 -95.05 -50.34 49.91
CA GLY A 601 -94.19 -50.98 50.92
C GLY A 601 -92.69 -50.60 50.78
N ILE A 602 -92.06 -50.14 51.86
CA ILE A 602 -90.71 -49.52 52.02
C ILE A 602 -89.95 -50.34 53.13
N PRO A 603 -88.65 -50.17 53.53
CA PRO A 603 -87.31 -50.20 52.88
C PRO A 603 -86.19 -51.09 53.58
N ASN A 604 -85.00 -51.22 52.94
CA ASN A 604 -83.57 -51.27 53.41
C ASN A 604 -83.07 -52.28 54.51
N PRO A 605 -81.73 -52.58 54.70
CA PRO A 605 -80.54 -51.72 54.47
C PRO A 605 -79.16 -52.36 54.04
N THR A 606 -78.23 -51.44 53.72
CA THR A 606 -76.73 -51.39 53.70
C THR A 606 -75.82 -52.58 54.07
N MET A 607 -74.69 -52.71 53.35
CA MET A 607 -73.36 -52.95 53.96
C MET A 607 -72.17 -52.48 53.08
N THR A 608 -71.20 -51.83 53.72
CA THR A 608 -69.89 -51.36 53.24
C THR A 608 -68.75 -52.34 53.61
N SER A 609 -67.73 -52.50 52.77
CA SER A 609 -66.34 -52.73 53.21
C SER A 609 -65.28 -52.58 52.08
N ILE A 610 -64.22 -51.83 52.40
CA ILE A 610 -62.87 -51.78 51.78
C ILE A 610 -61.91 -52.17 52.92
N PRO A 611 -60.86 -53.02 52.74
CA PRO A 611 -59.45 -52.54 52.63
C PRO A 611 -58.48 -53.54 51.91
N THR A 612 -57.17 -53.38 51.65
CA THR A 612 -56.17 -52.31 51.36
C THR A 612 -54.81 -53.01 51.04
N TYR A 613 -53.88 -52.32 50.34
CA TYR A 613 -52.40 -52.55 50.21
C TYR A 613 -51.92 -53.80 49.40
N ASP A 614 -50.81 -53.82 48.62
CA ASP A 614 -49.53 -53.12 48.76
C ASP A 614 -48.65 -53.07 47.47
N THR A 615 -47.76 -52.05 47.47
CA THR A 615 -46.50 -51.66 46.80
C THR A 615 -45.76 -52.36 45.62
N MET A 616 -45.19 -51.46 44.77
CA MET A 616 -43.83 -51.39 44.16
C MET A 616 -43.22 -52.56 43.36
N ASN A 617 -42.85 -52.33 42.09
CA ASN A 617 -41.45 -52.02 41.69
C ASN A 617 -41.18 -51.90 40.17
N ARG A 618 -40.39 -50.86 39.85
CA ARG A 618 -39.32 -50.73 38.83
C ARG A 618 -39.56 -50.91 37.33
N PHE A 619 -39.34 -49.78 36.62
CA PHE A 619 -38.81 -49.65 35.25
C PHE A 619 -37.53 -50.47 35.00
N PRO A 620 -37.24 -50.72 33.71
CA PRO A 620 -36.03 -50.13 33.12
C PRO A 620 -36.30 -49.33 31.83
N ARG A 621 -35.51 -48.26 31.65
CA ARG A 621 -35.29 -47.50 30.41
C ARG A 621 -34.30 -48.25 29.49
N ALA A 622 -34.54 -48.18 28.17
CA ALA A 622 -33.62 -48.03 27.03
C ALA A 622 -34.41 -48.44 25.75
N SER A 623 -34.33 -47.81 24.57
CA SER A 623 -33.18 -47.25 23.85
C SER A 623 -33.63 -46.25 22.76
N ALA A 624 -32.74 -45.31 22.41
CA ALA A 624 -32.86 -44.32 21.33
C ALA A 624 -32.66 -44.91 19.92
N PRO A 625 -33.06 -44.21 18.83
CA PRO A 625 -32.88 -44.66 17.45
C PRO A 625 -31.53 -44.25 16.84
N PRO A 626 -31.08 -44.88 15.73
CA PRO A 626 -29.73 -44.71 15.20
C PRO A 626 -29.56 -43.43 14.37
N ARG A 627 -28.37 -42.84 14.51
CA ARG A 627 -27.82 -41.83 13.58
C ARG A 627 -27.18 -42.55 12.40
N HIS A 628 -27.47 -42.09 11.19
CA HIS A 628 -26.58 -42.27 10.03
C HIS A 628 -26.04 -40.91 9.59
N ILE A 629 -24.72 -40.85 9.48
CA ILE A 629 -23.92 -39.81 8.85
C ILE A 629 -23.45 -40.42 7.52
N ASP A 630 -23.59 -39.69 6.42
CA ASP A 630 -22.50 -39.43 5.46
C ASP A 630 -23.02 -38.48 4.35
N TRP A 631 -22.14 -37.52 3.99
CA TRP A 631 -22.20 -36.42 3.01
C TRP A 631 -22.80 -35.10 3.49
#